data_AF-A0A1N7EU58-F1
#
_entry.id   AF-A0A1N7EU58-F1
#
_cell.length_a   1.000
_cell.length_b   1.000
_cell.length_c   1.000
_cell.angle_alpha   90.00
_cell.angle_beta   90.00
_cell.angle_gamma   90.00
#
_symmetry.space_group_name_H-M   'P 1'
#
loop_
_entity.id
_entity.type
_entity.pdbx_description
1 polymer ?
#
loop_
_entity_poly.entity_id
_entity_poly.type
_entity_poly.pdbx_seq_one_letter_code
_entity_poly.pdbx_strand_id
1 'polypeptide(L)'
;MDHPVYAAGASSTHAARIAGIPVGTDGYISAVTTTVDPVGAMPTAADEAQLWALIESAWALLGPEPAALRRALLDRAPDAEDHELYAIDAWLDRFLANLHDLSADLSSPELTDLDRVVERKLYDIDRADIHEVTDGSDDGFLYARGFIVALGEQFHEAVKADPTVALLDAECESMCYFFAHLHEERFGSWPETGSGISRESVNNKAGWPD
;
A
#
# COMPACT_ATOMS: atom_id res chain seq x y z
N MET A 1 13.66 44.52 50.46
CA MET A 1 13.46 43.07 50.24
C MET A 1 13.38 42.84 48.73
N ASP A 2 14.34 43.30 47.94
CA ASP A 2 15.73 42.81 47.79
C ASP A 2 15.81 41.39 47.21
N HIS A 3 16.13 41.39 45.90
CA HIS A 3 16.75 40.29 45.16
C HIS A 3 18.11 39.91 45.75
N PRO A 4 18.68 38.74 45.38
CA PRO A 4 19.57 38.67 44.20
C PRO A 4 19.33 37.37 43.37
N VAL A 5 19.26 37.32 42.04
CA VAL A 5 20.26 37.62 40.98
C VAL A 5 21.69 37.18 41.33
N TYR A 6 22.07 35.99 40.87
CA TYR A 6 23.48 35.66 40.63
C TYR A 6 23.74 35.58 39.12
N ALA A 7 24.72 36.37 38.70
CA ALA A 7 25.30 36.39 37.38
C ALA A 7 26.74 35.84 37.43
N ALA A 8 27.26 35.61 36.22
CA ALA A 8 28.65 35.65 35.79
C ALA A 8 29.43 34.32 35.69
N GLY A 9 30.07 34.14 34.53
CA GLY A 9 31.11 33.15 34.30
C GLY A 9 31.43 32.91 32.82
N ALA A 10 31.97 33.91 32.13
CA ALA A 10 32.54 33.78 30.79
C ALA A 10 33.80 32.89 30.78
N SER A 11 34.15 32.25 29.65
CA SER A 11 35.41 32.49 28.92
C SER A 11 35.71 31.43 27.83
N SER A 12 36.18 31.95 26.69
CA SER A 12 37.31 31.44 25.88
C SER A 12 37.00 30.93 24.47
N THR A 13 37.17 31.87 23.54
CA THR A 13 37.85 31.79 22.23
C THR A 13 38.67 30.53 21.92
N HIS A 14 38.45 29.98 20.72
CA HIS A 14 39.53 29.65 19.79
C HIS A 14 39.06 29.77 18.33
N ALA A 15 39.56 30.83 17.66
CA ALA A 15 39.60 30.93 16.22
C ALA A 15 40.98 30.46 15.76
N ALA A 16 41.03 29.53 14.81
CA ALA A 16 42.25 29.25 14.06
C ALA A 16 41.94 29.39 12.56
N ARG A 17 42.49 30.47 11.98
CA ARG A 17 42.65 30.65 10.54
C ARG A 17 43.85 29.80 10.09
N ILE A 18 43.72 29.09 8.97
CA ILE A 18 44.86 28.84 8.07
C ILE A 18 44.39 29.09 6.63
N ALA A 19 45.22 29.86 5.93
CA ALA A 19 45.03 30.36 4.57
C ALA A 19 45.53 29.38 3.50
N GLY A 20 45.10 29.59 2.25
CA GLY A 20 45.95 29.36 1.07
C GLY A 20 45.43 28.34 0.05
N ILE A 21 45.00 28.86 -1.09
CA ILE A 21 44.54 28.19 -2.33
C ILE A 21 45.74 27.66 -3.14
N PRO A 22 45.56 26.68 -4.04
CA PRO A 22 45.76 27.03 -5.46
C PRO A 22 44.63 26.56 -6.38
N VAL A 23 44.34 27.43 -7.35
CA VAL A 23 43.42 27.26 -8.47
C VAL A 23 44.08 26.30 -9.47
N GLY A 24 43.34 25.28 -9.88
CA GLY A 24 43.70 24.38 -10.97
C GLY A 24 42.49 24.16 -11.87
N THR A 25 42.57 24.70 -13.08
CA THR A 25 41.67 24.49 -14.21
C THR A 25 41.73 23.05 -14.70
N ASP A 26 40.58 22.41 -14.91
CA ASP A 26 40.23 21.66 -16.15
C ASP A 26 39.02 20.74 -15.94
N GLY A 27 38.10 20.77 -16.92
CA GLY A 27 37.21 19.63 -17.19
C GLY A 27 35.78 19.68 -16.64
N TYR A 28 34.95 20.61 -17.12
CA TYR A 28 33.49 20.45 -17.05
C TYR A 28 33.05 19.51 -18.19
N ILE A 29 33.17 18.20 -17.97
CA ILE A 29 32.45 17.20 -18.77
C ILE A 29 31.09 17.02 -18.12
N SER A 30 30.10 17.71 -18.68
CA SER A 30 28.68 17.47 -18.43
C SER A 30 28.36 16.05 -18.92
N ALA A 31 28.46 15.07 -18.03
CA ALA A 31 27.84 13.78 -18.25
C ALA A 31 26.32 13.99 -18.13
N VAL A 32 25.66 14.13 -19.28
CA VAL A 32 24.24 13.80 -19.38
C VAL A 32 24.16 12.31 -19.13
N THR A 33 23.99 11.94 -17.87
CA THR A 33 23.54 10.60 -17.52
C THR A 33 22.09 10.57 -17.91
N THR A 34 21.81 10.13 -19.14
CA THR A 34 20.49 9.62 -19.50
C THR A 34 20.20 8.49 -18.51
N THR A 35 19.44 8.81 -17.47
CA THR A 35 18.79 7.81 -16.63
C THR A 35 17.89 7.03 -17.58
N VAL A 36 18.37 5.87 -17.99
CA VAL A 36 17.53 4.82 -18.54
C VAL A 36 16.47 4.60 -17.46
N ASP A 37 15.21 4.86 -17.78
CA ASP A 37 14.11 4.64 -16.85
C ASP A 37 14.26 3.22 -16.29
N PRO A 38 14.47 3.06 -14.97
CA PRO A 38 14.57 1.74 -14.40
C PRO A 38 13.21 1.07 -14.56
N VAL A 39 13.25 -0.25 -14.73
CA VAL A 39 12.14 -1.16 -14.40
C VAL A 39 11.38 -0.57 -13.20
N GLY A 40 10.07 -0.38 -13.35
CA GLY A 40 9.26 0.48 -12.49
C GLY A 40 9.52 0.30 -10.99
N ALA A 41 9.37 1.37 -10.23
CA ALA A 41 9.65 1.38 -8.80
C ALA A 41 8.93 0.21 -8.12
N MET A 42 9.68 -0.61 -7.40
CA MET A 42 9.18 -1.78 -6.69
C MET A 42 8.94 -1.42 -5.22
N PRO A 43 7.81 -1.85 -4.62
CA PRO A 43 7.62 -1.75 -3.17
C PRO A 43 8.74 -2.44 -2.40
N THR A 44 9.11 -1.85 -1.26
CA THR A 44 9.99 -2.52 -0.30
C THR A 44 9.19 -3.38 0.67
N ALA A 45 9.86 -4.31 1.36
CA ALA A 45 9.22 -5.11 2.40
C ALA A 45 8.69 -4.27 3.58
N ALA A 46 9.26 -3.08 3.82
CA ALA A 46 8.77 -2.16 4.83
C ALA A 46 7.44 -1.51 4.40
N ASP A 47 7.32 -1.13 3.12
CA ASP A 47 6.09 -0.56 2.57
C ASP A 47 4.97 -1.61 2.59
N GLU A 48 5.29 -2.86 2.23
CA GLU A 48 4.35 -3.99 2.32
C GLU A 48 3.89 -4.22 3.76
N ALA A 49 4.83 -4.27 4.73
CA ALA A 49 4.47 -4.42 6.14
C ALA A 49 3.63 -3.26 6.66
N GLN A 50 3.85 -2.03 6.19
CA GLN A 50 3.07 -0.87 6.56
C GLN A 50 1.62 -0.96 6.04
N LEU A 51 1.43 -1.36 4.77
CA LEU A 51 0.10 -1.59 4.21
C LEU A 51 -0.68 -2.59 5.06
N TRP A 52 -0.09 -3.76 5.34
CA TRP A 52 -0.77 -4.80 6.11
C TRP A 52 -1.05 -4.37 7.54
N ALA A 53 -0.13 -3.66 8.19
CA ALA A 53 -0.37 -3.12 9.52
C ALA A 53 -1.55 -2.13 9.57
N LEU A 54 -1.71 -1.28 8.54
CA LEU A 54 -2.84 -0.35 8.43
C LEU A 54 -4.17 -1.10 8.23
N ILE A 55 -4.19 -2.08 7.32
CA ILE A 55 -5.38 -2.91 7.07
C ILE A 55 -5.80 -3.66 8.35
N GLU A 56 -4.85 -4.31 9.04
CA GLU A 56 -5.18 -5.02 10.29
C GLU A 56 -5.62 -4.07 11.40
N SER A 57 -5.03 -2.87 11.49
CA SER A 57 -5.45 -1.85 12.45
C SER A 57 -6.87 -1.36 12.18
N ALA A 58 -7.23 -1.14 10.91
CA ALA A 58 -8.57 -0.71 10.50
C ALA A 58 -9.64 -1.77 10.85
N TRP A 59 -9.33 -3.05 10.65
CA TRP A 59 -10.19 -4.16 11.08
C TRP A 59 -10.29 -4.28 12.60
N ALA A 60 -9.17 -4.14 13.32
CA ALA A 60 -9.14 -4.27 14.78
C ALA A 60 -10.04 -3.24 15.48
N LEU A 61 -10.19 -2.04 14.92
CA LEU A 61 -11.09 -1.00 15.42
C LEU A 61 -12.58 -1.37 15.37
N LEU A 62 -12.98 -2.35 14.53
CA LEU A 62 -14.37 -2.82 14.44
C LEU A 62 -14.72 -3.90 15.47
N GLY A 63 -13.73 -4.41 16.21
CA GLY A 63 -13.93 -5.41 17.25
C GLY A 63 -13.85 -6.87 16.76
N PRO A 64 -14.23 -7.83 17.61
CA PRO A 64 -13.90 -9.24 17.40
C PRO A 64 -14.76 -9.95 16.34
N GLU A 65 -15.95 -9.43 16.03
CA GLU A 65 -16.90 -10.07 15.10
C GLU A 65 -16.38 -10.15 13.66
N PRO A 66 -15.98 -9.04 12.99
CA PRO A 66 -15.40 -9.13 11.65
C PRO A 66 -14.08 -9.91 11.62
N ALA A 67 -13.31 -9.91 12.72
CA ALA A 67 -12.11 -10.76 12.82
C ALA A 67 -12.45 -12.26 12.83
N ALA A 68 -13.57 -12.65 13.43
CA ALA A 68 -14.07 -14.03 13.39
C ALA A 68 -14.58 -14.40 11.99
N LEU A 69 -15.30 -13.49 11.32
CA LEU A 69 -15.76 -13.69 9.95
C LEU A 69 -14.59 -13.86 8.97
N ARG A 70 -13.59 -12.97 9.02
CA ARG A 70 -12.36 -13.09 8.21
C ARG A 70 -11.64 -14.41 8.43
N ARG A 71 -11.59 -14.90 9.67
CA ARG A 71 -11.00 -16.21 9.99
C ARG A 71 -11.84 -17.37 9.47
N ALA A 72 -13.16 -17.30 9.61
CA ALA A 72 -14.07 -18.32 9.08
C ALA A 72 -13.92 -18.47 7.56
N LEU A 73 -13.66 -17.38 6.84
CA LEU A 73 -13.38 -17.43 5.40
C LEU A 73 -12.10 -18.21 5.06
N LEU A 74 -11.07 -18.15 5.90
CA LEU A 74 -9.83 -18.92 5.71
C LEU A 74 -10.01 -20.40 6.05
N ASP A 75 -10.80 -20.71 7.06
CA ASP A 75 -10.98 -22.07 7.59
C ASP A 75 -12.13 -22.84 6.92
N ARG A 76 -12.84 -22.22 5.96
CA ARG A 76 -14.04 -22.80 5.37
C ARG A 76 -13.75 -24.06 4.55
N ALA A 77 -14.72 -24.95 4.55
CA ALA A 77 -14.74 -26.04 3.57
C ALA A 77 -15.12 -25.48 2.18
N PRO A 78 -14.58 -26.03 1.08
CA PRO A 78 -14.93 -25.59 -0.27
C PRO A 78 -16.42 -25.68 -0.64
N ASP A 79 -17.22 -26.43 0.13
CA ASP A 79 -18.66 -26.67 -0.07
C ASP A 79 -19.55 -25.98 0.99
N ALA A 80 -19.00 -25.03 1.76
CA ALA A 80 -19.76 -24.27 2.76
C ALA A 80 -20.89 -23.45 2.10
N GLU A 81 -22.07 -23.37 2.74
CA GLU A 81 -23.22 -22.65 2.18
C GLU A 81 -22.98 -21.14 2.05
N ASP A 82 -23.37 -20.58 0.89
CA ASP A 82 -22.98 -19.26 0.40
C ASP A 82 -23.34 -18.07 1.30
N HIS A 83 -24.47 -18.12 2.00
CA HIS A 83 -25.04 -16.93 2.65
C HIS A 83 -24.24 -16.43 3.87
N GLU A 84 -23.47 -17.29 4.53
CA GLU A 84 -22.60 -16.89 5.64
C GLU A 84 -21.26 -16.30 5.14
N LEU A 85 -20.87 -16.59 3.89
CA LEU A 85 -19.59 -16.13 3.30
C LEU A 85 -19.56 -14.61 3.10
N TYR A 86 -20.69 -14.02 2.75
CA TYR A 86 -20.82 -12.58 2.47
C TYR A 86 -21.16 -11.74 3.70
N ALA A 87 -21.21 -12.33 4.89
CA ALA A 87 -21.50 -11.57 6.12
C ALA A 87 -20.46 -10.48 6.41
N ILE A 88 -19.25 -10.60 5.85
CA ILE A 88 -18.19 -9.59 5.98
C ILE A 88 -18.51 -8.29 5.22
N ASP A 89 -19.35 -8.34 4.18
CA ASP A 89 -19.66 -7.19 3.32
C ASP A 89 -20.30 -6.04 4.10
N ALA A 90 -21.12 -6.37 5.09
CA ALA A 90 -21.77 -5.40 5.99
C ALA A 90 -20.77 -4.56 6.81
N TRP A 91 -19.48 -4.92 6.79
CA TRP A 91 -18.40 -4.25 7.54
C TRP A 91 -17.44 -3.47 6.66
N LEU A 92 -17.44 -3.68 5.33
CA LEU A 92 -16.45 -3.09 4.43
C LEU A 92 -16.45 -1.56 4.48
N ASP A 93 -17.61 -0.91 4.45
CA ASP A 93 -17.70 0.55 4.53
C ASP A 93 -17.05 1.12 5.80
N ARG A 94 -17.28 0.46 6.95
CA ARG A 94 -16.70 0.90 8.23
C ARG A 94 -15.21 0.60 8.31
N PHE A 95 -14.78 -0.51 7.72
CA PHE A 95 -13.36 -0.83 7.57
C PHE A 95 -12.65 0.24 6.73
N LEU A 96 -13.20 0.61 5.58
CA LEU A 96 -12.64 1.64 4.70
C LEU A 96 -12.61 3.01 5.38
N ALA A 97 -13.64 3.35 6.16
CA ALA A 97 -13.65 4.56 6.98
C ALA A 97 -12.53 4.57 8.03
N ASN A 98 -12.33 3.46 8.76
CA ASN A 98 -11.22 3.34 9.70
C ASN A 98 -9.85 3.42 9.02
N LEU A 99 -9.71 2.79 7.84
CA LEU A 99 -8.47 2.84 7.06
C LEU A 99 -8.17 4.27 6.60
N HIS A 100 -9.22 5.04 6.27
CA HIS A 100 -9.11 6.45 5.89
C HIS A 100 -8.59 7.26 7.06
N ASP A 101 -9.25 7.17 8.23
CA ASP A 101 -8.85 7.87 9.44
C ASP A 101 -7.40 7.56 9.85
N LEU A 102 -6.98 6.29 9.75
CA LEU A 102 -5.62 5.86 10.07
C LEU A 102 -4.56 6.38 9.08
N SER A 103 -4.98 6.69 7.86
CA SER A 103 -4.11 7.13 6.75
C SER A 103 -4.19 8.63 6.49
N ALA A 104 -5.13 9.34 7.15
CA ALA A 104 -5.49 10.73 6.89
C ALA A 104 -4.38 11.75 7.22
N ASP A 105 -3.33 11.36 7.94
CA ASP A 105 -2.18 12.23 8.25
C ASP A 105 -0.90 11.88 7.48
N LEU A 106 -0.89 10.78 6.71
CA LEU A 106 0.28 10.35 5.93
C LEU A 106 0.72 11.40 4.90
N SER A 107 1.99 11.48 4.60
CA SER A 107 2.50 12.38 3.57
C SER A 107 2.15 11.88 2.16
N SER A 108 2.22 12.76 1.17
CA SER A 108 2.04 12.40 -0.26
C SER A 108 2.98 11.24 -0.69
N PRO A 109 4.28 11.23 -0.33
CA PRO A 109 5.16 10.10 -0.60
C PRO A 109 4.68 8.79 0.06
N GLU A 110 4.28 8.82 1.34
CA GLU A 110 3.79 7.63 2.04
C GLU A 110 2.53 7.06 1.39
N LEU A 111 1.57 7.91 0.99
CA LEU A 111 0.38 7.45 0.26
C LEU A 111 0.73 6.91 -1.13
N THR A 112 1.70 7.51 -1.81
CA THR A 112 2.19 7.01 -3.11
C THR A 112 2.86 5.64 -2.96
N ASP A 113 3.65 5.44 -1.90
CA ASP A 113 4.31 4.18 -1.60
C ASP A 113 3.28 3.09 -1.27
N LEU A 114 2.25 3.40 -0.47
CA LEU A 114 1.15 2.49 -0.18
C LEU A 114 0.33 2.15 -1.43
N ASP A 115 0.05 3.13 -2.29
CA ASP A 115 -0.68 2.90 -3.54
C ASP A 115 0.09 1.97 -4.48
N ARG A 116 1.41 2.16 -4.58
CA ARG A 116 2.31 1.25 -5.32
C ARG A 116 2.28 -0.17 -4.75
N VAL A 117 2.19 -0.33 -3.44
CA VAL A 117 2.05 -1.65 -2.81
C VAL A 117 0.73 -2.29 -3.23
N VAL A 118 -0.39 -1.55 -3.19
CA VAL A 118 -1.70 -2.05 -3.62
C VAL A 118 -1.67 -2.48 -5.09
N GLU A 119 -1.11 -1.67 -5.99
CA GLU A 119 -0.89 -2.05 -7.40
C GLU A 119 -0.18 -3.39 -7.51
N ARG A 120 0.91 -3.57 -6.73
CA ARG A 120 1.68 -4.80 -6.77
C ARG A 120 0.87 -5.98 -6.24
N LYS A 121 0.13 -5.82 -5.14
CA LYS A 121 -0.67 -6.92 -4.57
C LYS A 121 -1.82 -7.33 -5.50
N LEU A 122 -2.45 -6.39 -6.20
CA LEU A 122 -3.47 -6.67 -7.22
C LEU A 122 -2.86 -7.40 -8.44
N TYR A 123 -1.66 -6.98 -8.87
CA TYR A 123 -0.93 -7.61 -9.98
C TYR A 123 -0.50 -9.04 -9.65
N ASP A 124 -0.05 -9.29 -8.41
CA ASP A 124 0.40 -10.62 -7.97
C ASP A 124 -0.72 -11.68 -8.04
N ILE A 125 -1.99 -11.26 -7.96
CA ILE A 125 -3.18 -12.12 -8.07
C ILE A 125 -4.00 -11.89 -9.36
N ASP A 126 -3.47 -11.12 -10.31
CA ASP A 126 -4.01 -11.02 -11.68
C ASP A 126 -3.69 -12.31 -12.44
N ARG A 127 -4.51 -13.35 -12.23
CA ARG A 127 -4.28 -14.70 -12.75
C ARG A 127 -5.57 -15.35 -13.23
N ALA A 128 -5.46 -16.11 -14.31
CA ALA A 128 -6.58 -16.80 -14.94
C ALA A 128 -7.30 -17.80 -14.00
N ASP A 129 -6.54 -18.50 -13.14
CA ASP A 129 -7.11 -19.49 -12.21
C ASP A 129 -7.89 -18.86 -11.05
N ILE A 130 -7.51 -17.67 -10.60
CA ILE A 130 -8.28 -16.89 -9.62
C ILE A 130 -9.50 -16.26 -10.30
N HIS A 131 -9.35 -15.79 -11.54
CA HIS A 131 -10.46 -15.28 -12.34
C HIS A 131 -11.57 -16.33 -12.55
N GLU A 132 -11.20 -17.57 -12.84
CA GLU A 132 -12.15 -18.68 -13.00
C GLU A 132 -12.98 -18.95 -11.73
N VAL A 133 -12.39 -18.78 -10.54
CA VAL A 133 -13.10 -19.00 -9.26
C VAL A 133 -13.97 -17.82 -8.88
N THR A 134 -13.50 -16.60 -9.14
CA THR A 134 -14.19 -15.37 -8.72
C THR A 134 -15.37 -15.00 -9.62
N ASP A 135 -15.42 -15.57 -10.84
CA ASP A 135 -16.42 -15.33 -11.90
C ASP A 135 -16.76 -13.84 -12.04
N GLY A 136 -16.01 -13.13 -12.88
CA GLY A 136 -16.22 -11.69 -13.08
C GLY A 136 -16.05 -11.29 -14.54
N SER A 137 -16.69 -10.19 -14.93
CA SER A 137 -16.20 -9.40 -16.06
C SER A 137 -14.78 -8.88 -15.75
N ASP A 138 -14.09 -8.29 -16.73
CA ASP A 138 -12.75 -7.74 -16.50
C ASP A 138 -12.71 -6.76 -15.30
N ASP A 139 -13.75 -5.92 -15.14
CA ASP A 139 -13.91 -5.00 -14.02
C ASP A 139 -14.29 -5.73 -12.71
N GLY A 140 -15.22 -6.68 -12.76
CA GLY A 140 -15.61 -7.50 -11.59
C GLY A 140 -14.41 -8.27 -11.03
N PHE A 141 -13.52 -8.77 -11.88
CA PHE A 141 -12.29 -9.42 -11.44
C PHE A 141 -11.32 -8.45 -10.76
N LEU A 142 -11.21 -7.21 -11.23
CA LEU A 142 -10.44 -6.19 -10.50
C LEU A 142 -11.04 -5.94 -9.11
N TYR A 143 -12.36 -5.84 -9.00
CA TYR A 143 -13.03 -5.59 -7.72
C TYR A 143 -12.92 -6.77 -6.75
N ALA A 144 -12.92 -8.00 -7.27
CA ALA A 144 -12.63 -9.20 -6.48
C ALA A 144 -11.20 -9.20 -5.94
N ARG A 145 -10.22 -8.77 -6.73
CA ARG A 145 -8.83 -8.59 -6.26
C ARG A 145 -8.75 -7.49 -5.18
N GLY A 146 -9.51 -6.41 -5.33
CA GLY A 146 -9.67 -5.38 -4.29
C GLY A 146 -10.21 -5.95 -2.97
N PHE A 147 -11.24 -6.80 -3.05
CA PHE A 147 -11.79 -7.51 -1.89
C PHE A 147 -10.76 -8.41 -1.20
N ILE A 148 -10.01 -9.19 -1.98
CA ILE A 148 -8.95 -10.07 -1.46
C ILE A 148 -7.89 -9.27 -0.69
N VAL A 149 -7.45 -8.11 -1.22
CA VAL A 149 -6.51 -7.22 -0.52
C VAL A 149 -7.14 -6.62 0.74
N ALA A 150 -8.40 -6.20 0.69
CA ALA A 150 -9.11 -5.65 1.85
C ALA A 150 -9.22 -6.65 3.01
N LEU A 151 -9.34 -7.95 2.71
CA LEU A 151 -9.34 -9.01 3.72
C LEU A 151 -7.97 -9.29 4.35
N GLY A 152 -6.90 -8.58 3.94
CA GLY A 152 -5.59 -8.59 4.59
C GLY A 152 -4.64 -9.69 4.13
N GLU A 153 -3.41 -9.62 4.64
CA GLU A 153 -2.25 -10.39 4.16
C GLU A 153 -2.50 -11.91 4.14
N GLN A 154 -3.08 -12.45 5.21
CA GLN A 154 -3.32 -13.90 5.32
C GLN A 154 -4.28 -14.41 4.24
N PHE A 155 -5.33 -13.64 3.94
CA PHE A 155 -6.29 -14.00 2.92
C PHE A 155 -5.70 -13.84 1.52
N HIS A 156 -4.96 -12.76 1.27
CA HIS A 156 -4.24 -12.53 0.02
C HIS A 156 -3.26 -13.68 -0.29
N GLU A 157 -2.40 -14.04 0.64
CA GLU A 157 -1.42 -15.11 0.43
C GLU A 157 -2.09 -16.49 0.36
N ALA A 158 -3.21 -16.72 1.07
CA ALA A 158 -3.99 -17.94 0.95
C ALA A 158 -4.59 -18.10 -0.45
N VAL A 159 -5.24 -17.06 -1.00
CA VAL A 159 -5.80 -17.08 -2.36
C VAL A 159 -4.71 -17.24 -3.42
N LYS A 160 -3.58 -16.56 -3.24
CA LYS A 160 -2.43 -16.68 -4.14
C LYS A 160 -1.85 -18.10 -4.15
N ALA A 161 -1.85 -18.79 -3.00
CA ALA A 161 -1.40 -20.17 -2.90
C ALA A 161 -2.45 -21.17 -3.43
N ASP A 162 -3.72 -20.92 -3.17
CA ASP A 162 -4.86 -21.76 -3.56
C ASP A 162 -6.04 -20.86 -4.02
N PRO A 163 -6.27 -20.74 -5.34
CA PRO A 163 -7.35 -19.92 -5.90
C PRO A 163 -8.74 -20.25 -5.35
N THR A 164 -8.99 -21.48 -4.90
CA THR A 164 -10.30 -21.91 -4.38
C THR A 164 -10.68 -21.25 -3.07
N VAL A 165 -9.74 -20.57 -2.41
CA VAL A 165 -9.98 -19.73 -1.23
C VAL A 165 -10.63 -18.40 -1.61
N ALA A 166 -10.60 -17.97 -2.88
CA ALA A 166 -11.31 -16.77 -3.32
C ALA A 166 -12.84 -16.95 -3.22
N LEU A 167 -13.57 -15.84 -3.12
CA LEU A 167 -15.03 -15.84 -3.09
C LEU A 167 -15.57 -15.37 -4.44
N LEU A 168 -16.53 -16.12 -4.96
CA LEU A 168 -17.34 -15.76 -6.11
C LEU A 168 -18.06 -14.43 -5.86
N ASP A 169 -18.12 -13.51 -6.83
CA ASP A 169 -18.88 -12.25 -6.75
C ASP A 169 -18.60 -11.34 -5.51
N ALA A 170 -17.52 -11.58 -4.76
CA ALA A 170 -17.15 -10.74 -3.62
C ALA A 170 -16.30 -9.56 -4.11
N GLU A 171 -16.78 -8.34 -3.90
CA GLU A 171 -16.20 -7.14 -4.53
C GLU A 171 -15.88 -6.05 -3.51
N CYS A 172 -14.76 -5.35 -3.73
CA CYS A 172 -14.42 -4.13 -3.01
C CYS A 172 -13.61 -3.20 -3.91
N GLU A 173 -14.30 -2.59 -4.89
CA GLU A 173 -13.72 -1.63 -5.84
C GLU A 173 -12.92 -0.53 -5.14
N SER A 174 -13.45 -0.01 -4.02
CA SER A 174 -12.83 1.10 -3.29
C SER A 174 -11.41 0.79 -2.85
N MET A 175 -11.10 -0.48 -2.52
CA MET A 175 -9.76 -0.89 -2.12
C MET A 175 -8.76 -0.80 -3.27
N CYS A 176 -9.19 -0.99 -4.53
CA CYS A 176 -8.31 -0.98 -5.70
C CYS A 176 -7.62 0.37 -5.91
N TYR A 177 -8.26 1.46 -5.49
CA TYR A 177 -7.81 2.84 -5.69
C TYR A 177 -7.77 3.65 -4.38
N PHE A 178 -7.83 2.97 -3.23
CA PHE A 178 -8.05 3.62 -1.94
C PHE A 178 -7.04 4.74 -1.64
N PHE A 179 -5.75 4.43 -1.69
CA PHE A 179 -4.69 5.39 -1.37
C PHE A 179 -4.53 6.45 -2.47
N ALA A 180 -4.81 6.10 -3.72
CA ALA A 180 -4.82 7.06 -4.82
C ALA A 180 -5.94 8.11 -4.67
N HIS A 181 -7.15 7.70 -4.31
CA HIS A 181 -8.24 8.62 -3.99
C HIS A 181 -7.93 9.48 -2.77
N LEU A 182 -7.36 8.89 -1.70
CA LEU A 182 -6.96 9.66 -0.52
C LEU A 182 -5.84 10.66 -0.85
N HIS A 183 -4.91 10.29 -1.72
CA HIS A 183 -3.87 11.19 -2.21
C HIS A 183 -4.48 12.35 -3.00
N GLU A 184 -5.42 12.08 -3.92
CA GLU A 184 -6.13 13.10 -4.68
C GLU A 184 -6.95 14.03 -3.77
N GLU A 185 -7.69 13.48 -2.82
CA GLU A 185 -8.47 14.23 -1.82
C GLU A 185 -7.59 15.23 -1.07
N ARG A 186 -6.39 14.80 -0.64
CA ARG A 186 -5.52 15.59 0.24
C ARG A 186 -4.56 16.52 -0.47
N PHE A 187 -4.07 16.13 -1.65
CA PHE A 187 -3.00 16.82 -2.36
C PHE A 187 -3.42 17.33 -3.75
N GLY A 188 -4.64 17.00 -4.19
CA GLY A 188 -5.25 17.52 -5.42
C GLY A 188 -4.75 16.87 -6.71
N SER A 189 -4.05 15.74 -6.62
CA SER A 189 -3.57 14.97 -7.78
C SER A 189 -3.56 13.47 -7.49
N TRP A 190 -3.60 12.66 -8.53
CA TRP A 190 -3.32 11.23 -8.41
C TRP A 190 -1.83 10.98 -8.11
N PRO A 191 -1.47 9.90 -7.40
CA PRO A 191 -0.08 9.57 -7.12
C PRO A 191 0.62 9.09 -8.41
N GLU A 192 1.88 9.48 -8.56
CA GLU A 192 2.75 8.95 -9.61
C GLU A 192 3.58 7.79 -9.03
N THR A 193 3.00 6.58 -9.04
CA THR A 193 3.63 5.41 -8.41
C THR A 193 4.93 4.99 -9.11
N GLY A 194 5.03 5.23 -10.43
CA GLY A 194 6.17 4.82 -11.24
C GLY A 194 6.39 3.31 -11.32
N SER A 195 5.39 2.50 -10.95
CA SER A 195 5.48 1.03 -10.93
C SER A 195 5.46 0.41 -12.34
N GLY A 196 4.83 1.10 -13.30
CA GLY A 196 4.53 0.53 -14.62
C GLY A 196 3.48 -0.59 -14.59
N ILE A 197 2.82 -0.80 -13.45
CA ILE A 197 1.77 -1.80 -13.26
C ILE A 197 0.41 -1.16 -13.58
N SER A 198 -0.35 -1.79 -14.46
CA SER A 198 -1.77 -1.50 -14.63
C SER A 198 -2.57 -2.33 -13.62
N ARG A 199 -3.62 -1.72 -13.04
CA ARG A 199 -4.58 -2.44 -12.17
C ARG A 199 -5.52 -3.32 -12.99
N GLU A 200 -5.77 -2.96 -14.24
CA GLU A 200 -6.66 -3.69 -15.15
C GLU A 200 -6.27 -5.17 -15.24
N SER A 201 -7.27 -6.01 -15.47
CA SER A 201 -7.11 -7.46 -15.59
C SER A 201 -6.24 -7.85 -16.79
N VAL A 202 -5.63 -9.04 -16.74
CA VAL A 202 -4.80 -9.61 -17.84
C VAL A 202 -3.50 -8.82 -18.10
N ASN A 203 -3.04 -7.99 -17.16
CA ASN A 203 -1.76 -7.27 -17.26
C ASN A 203 -0.57 -8.10 -16.77
N ASN A 204 -0.78 -9.03 -15.84
CA ASN A 204 0.24 -9.99 -15.43
C ASN A 204 0.34 -11.15 -16.41
N LYS A 205 1.12 -10.97 -17.48
CA LYS A 205 1.32 -12.00 -18.51
C LYS A 205 1.73 -13.38 -17.99
N ALA A 206 2.38 -13.46 -16.83
CA ALA A 206 2.75 -14.74 -16.23
C ALA A 206 1.54 -15.47 -15.61
N GLY A 207 0.51 -14.74 -15.18
CA GLY A 207 -0.74 -15.26 -14.63
C GLY A 207 -1.78 -15.67 -15.70
N TRP A 208 -1.52 -15.36 -16.97
CA TRP A 208 -2.44 -15.59 -18.09
C TRP A 208 -1.72 -16.31 -19.24
N PRO A 209 -1.38 -17.60 -19.08
CA PRO A 209 -0.75 -18.38 -20.14
C PRO A 209 -1.71 -18.67 -21.30
N ASP A 210 -1.19 -18.62 -22.52
CA ASP A 210 -1.90 -18.95 -23.78
C ASP A 210 -2.35 -20.41 -23.89
#